data_AF-A0A2X1RGC6-F1
#
_entry.id   AF-A0A2X1RGC6-F1
#
_cell.length_a   1.000
_cell.length_b   1.000
_cell.length_c   1.000
_cell.angle_alpha   90.00
_cell.angle_beta   90.00
_cell.angle_gamma   90.00
#
_symmetry.space_group_name_H-M   'P 1'
#
loop_
_entity.id
_entity.type
_entity.pdbx_description
1 polymer ?
#
loop_
_entity_poly.entity_id
_entity_poly.type
_entity_poly.pdbx_seq_one_letter_code
_entity_poly.pdbx_strand_id
1 'polypeptide(L)'
;MHYYLHALDITKVLYKFGSGLRQNLSFLDFKRLPIIDISLAEQQQIADYLDKQTSKIDQAIALKTAHIEKLKEYKSVLINDVVTGKVRV
;
A
#
# COMPACT_ATOMS: atom_id res chain seq x y z
N MET A 1 -3.86 1.55 16.14
CA MET A 1 -2.45 1.10 16.25
C MET A 1 -1.77 0.77 14.92
N HIS A 2 -2.40 0.05 13.98
CA HIS A 2 -1.78 -0.32 12.69
C HIS A 2 -1.11 0.87 11.96
N TYR A 3 -1.88 1.93 11.70
CA TYR A 3 -1.38 3.13 11.00
C TYR A 3 -0.21 3.82 11.70
N TYR A 4 -0.21 3.84 13.03
CA TYR A 4 0.87 4.44 13.82
C TYR A 4 2.18 3.65 13.66
N LEU A 5 2.14 2.33 13.82
CA LEU A 5 3.32 1.48 13.66
C LEU A 5 3.85 1.52 12.23
N HIS A 6 2.95 1.56 11.25
CA HIS A 6 3.32 1.69 9.85
C HIS A 6 4.02 3.03 9.55
N ALA A 7 3.54 4.13 10.13
CA ALA A 7 4.18 5.43 10.01
C ALA A 7 5.59 5.42 10.63
N LEU A 8 5.77 4.78 11.80
CA LEU A 8 7.09 4.64 12.44
C LEU A 8 8.08 3.84 11.59
N ASP A 9 7.62 2.81 10.86
CA ASP A 9 8.46 2.03 9.96
C ASP A 9 8.85 2.82 8.70
N ILE A 10 7.86 3.44 8.03
CA ILE A 10 8.11 4.25 6.82
C ILE A 10 9.06 5.41 7.10
N THR A 11 8.87 6.09 8.24
CA THR A 11 9.72 7.22 8.65
C THR A 11 11.03 6.78 9.29
N LYS A 12 11.32 5.47 9.31
CA LYS A 12 12.55 4.88 9.85
C LYS A 12 12.80 5.24 11.31
N VAL A 13 11.74 5.54 12.06
CA VAL A 13 11.84 5.81 13.51
C VAL A 13 12.24 4.54 14.24
N LEU A 14 11.72 3.38 13.86
CA LEU A 14 12.07 2.08 14.47
C LEU A 14 13.57 1.76 14.39
N TYR A 15 14.24 2.19 13.33
CA TYR A 15 15.66 1.98 13.10
C TYR A 15 16.54 2.71 14.12
N LYS A 16 16.03 3.79 14.73
CA LYS A 16 16.71 4.51 15.82
C LYS A 16 16.71 3.75 17.15
N PHE A 17 15.79 2.81 17.31
CA PHE A 17 15.65 1.99 18.52
C PHE A 17 16.35 0.64 18.38
N GLY A 18 16.62 0.20 17.15
CA GLY A 18 17.36 -1.03 16.90
C GLY A 18 18.85 -0.90 17.23
N SER A 19 19.48 -2.03 17.55
CA SER A 19 20.91 -2.09 17.87
C SER A 19 21.70 -2.93 16.86
N GLY A 20 23.02 -2.70 16.81
CA GLY A 20 23.93 -3.39 15.91
C GLY A 20 23.81 -2.98 14.44
N LEU A 21 24.64 -3.58 13.58
CA LEU A 21 24.75 -3.22 12.16
C LEU A 21 23.47 -3.51 11.34
N ARG A 22 22.64 -4.46 11.80
CA ARG A 22 21.37 -4.82 11.17
C ARG A 22 20.17 -4.06 11.75
N GLN A 23 20.38 -3.27 12.81
CA GLN A 23 19.35 -2.47 13.48
C GLN A 23 18.12 -3.31 13.86
N ASN A 24 18.36 -4.49 14.43
CA ASN A 24 17.29 -5.37 14.89
C ASN A 24 16.58 -4.73 16.09
N LEU A 25 15.24 -4.77 16.07
CA LEU A 25 14.40 -4.29 17.16
C LEU A 25 14.11 -5.44 18.13
N SER A 26 14.68 -5.39 19.34
CA SER A 26 14.35 -6.37 20.38
C SER A 26 12.98 -6.07 21.00
N PHE A 27 12.45 -7.04 21.77
CA PHE A 27 11.23 -6.81 22.56
C PHE A 27 11.37 -5.63 23.53
N LEU A 28 12.56 -5.45 24.12
CA LEU A 28 12.82 -4.34 25.05
C LEU A 28 12.82 -2.99 24.33
N ASP A 29 13.34 -2.94 23.10
CA ASP A 29 13.32 -1.73 22.28
C ASP A 29 11.88 -1.38 21.87
N PHE A 30 11.10 -2.39 21.47
CA PHE A 30 9.69 -2.23 21.14
C PHE A 30 8.86 -1.74 22.33
N LYS A 31 9.09 -2.30 23.53
CA LYS A 31 8.39 -1.88 24.77
C LYS A 31 8.65 -0.41 25.13
N ARG A 32 9.78 0.15 24.70
CA ARG A 32 10.18 1.54 24.97
C ARG A 32 9.72 2.53 23.91
N LEU A 33 9.05 2.06 22.85
CA LEU A 33 8.54 2.96 21.83
C LEU A 33 7.61 3.99 22.49
N PRO A 34 7.78 5.29 22.19
CA PRO A 34 6.82 6.29 22.63
C PRO A 34 5.46 5.93 22.02
N ILE A 35 4.40 6.05 22.82
CA ILE A 35 3.03 5.89 22.35
C ILE A 35 2.32 7.19 22.65
N ILE A 36 1.53 7.65 21.69
CA ILE A 36 0.67 8.81 21.86
C ILE A 36 -0.57 8.36 22.64
N ASP A 37 -0.77 8.94 23.81
CA ASP A 37 -1.95 8.69 24.64
C ASP A 37 -3.10 9.61 24.20
N ILE A 38 -3.88 9.13 23.23
CA ILE A 38 -5.12 9.79 22.77
C ILE A 38 -6.34 8.91 23.07
N SER A 39 -7.50 9.53 23.20
CA SER A 39 -8.75 8.81 23.51
C SER A 39 -9.09 7.76 22.45
N LEU A 40 -9.73 6.65 22.85
CA LEU A 40 -10.16 5.62 21.91
C LEU A 40 -11.10 6.18 20.82
N ALA A 41 -11.93 7.16 21.15
CA ALA A 41 -12.80 7.82 20.19
C ALA A 41 -12.00 8.54 19.09
N GLU A 42 -10.96 9.29 19.48
CA GLU A 42 -10.08 9.96 18.54
C GLU A 42 -9.24 8.97 17.71
N GLN A 43 -8.75 7.89 18.34
CA GLN A 43 -8.07 6.81 17.62
C GLN A 43 -8.95 6.21 16.52
N GLN A 44 -10.23 5.97 16.82
CA GLN A 44 -11.18 5.41 15.85
C GLN A 44 -11.46 6.40 14.72
N GLN A 45 -11.68 7.68 15.03
CA GLN A 45 -11.91 8.71 14.01
C GLN A 45 -10.74 8.83 13.04
N ILE A 46 -9.51 8.79 13.55
CA ILE A 46 -8.30 8.82 12.71
C ILE A 46 -8.21 7.55 11.85
N ALA A 47 -8.48 6.38 12.43
CA ALA A 47 -8.45 5.12 11.69
C ALA A 47 -9.50 5.09 10.56
N ASP A 48 -10.74 5.46 10.85
CA ASP A 48 -11.84 5.50 9.88
C ASP A 48 -11.54 6.47 8.74
N TYR A 49 -10.95 7.62 9.07
CA TYR A 49 -10.52 8.58 8.05
C TYR A 49 -9.45 7.98 7.13
N LEU A 50 -8.42 7.35 7.71
CA LEU A 50 -7.34 6.75 6.93
C LEU A 50 -7.84 5.59 6.06
N ASP A 51 -8.67 4.70 6.61
CA ASP A 51 -9.30 3.59 5.88
C ASP A 51 -10.12 4.10 4.67
N LYS A 52 -10.87 5.19 4.87
CA LYS A 52 -11.65 5.80 3.78
C LYS A 52 -10.76 6.37 2.68
N GLN A 53 -9.61 6.97 3.01
CA GLN A 53 -8.70 7.52 1.99
C GLN A 53 -7.94 6.41 1.27
N THR A 54 -7.42 5.41 2.00
CA THR A 54 -6.67 4.28 1.41
C THR A 54 -7.58 3.44 0.52
N SER A 55 -8.83 3.19 0.91
CA SER A 55 -9.80 2.47 0.07
C SER A 55 -10.04 3.14 -1.30
N LYS A 56 -10.06 4.47 -1.37
CA LYS A 56 -10.18 5.18 -2.66
C LYS A 56 -8.95 4.96 -3.56
N ILE A 57 -7.77 4.93 -2.95
CA ILE A 57 -6.51 4.66 -3.67
C ILE A 57 -6.54 3.22 -4.20
N ASP A 58 -6.94 2.26 -3.37
CA ASP A 58 -7.04 0.85 -3.77
C ASP A 58 -8.03 0.65 -4.91
N GLN A 59 -9.19 1.32 -4.87
CA GLN A 59 -10.17 1.30 -5.97
C GLN A 59 -9.58 1.88 -7.26
N ALA A 60 -8.84 2.99 -7.17
CA ALA A 60 -8.20 3.60 -8.33
C ALA A 60 -7.12 2.67 -8.92
N ILE A 61 -6.34 2.00 -8.09
CA ILE A 61 -5.36 0.99 -8.52
C ILE A 61 -6.07 -0.17 -9.22
N ALA A 62 -7.13 -0.72 -8.62
CA ALA A 62 -7.89 -1.82 -9.20
C ALA A 62 -8.46 -1.48 -10.59
N LEU A 63 -9.05 -0.29 -10.74
CA LEU A 63 -9.56 0.19 -12.03
C LEU A 63 -8.45 0.31 -13.08
N LYS A 64 -7.31 0.89 -12.70
CA LYS A 64 -6.16 1.02 -13.63
C LYS A 64 -5.60 -0.33 -14.04
N THR A 65 -5.47 -1.27 -13.11
CA THR A 65 -5.02 -2.63 -13.41
C THR A 65 -5.99 -3.33 -14.37
N ALA A 66 -7.30 -3.20 -14.14
CA ALA A 66 -8.31 -3.75 -15.06
C ALA A 66 -8.23 -3.13 -16.47
N HIS A 67 -7.96 -1.83 -16.58
CA HIS A 67 -7.75 -1.17 -17.87
C HIS A 67 -6.49 -1.69 -18.58
N ILE A 68 -5.39 -1.89 -17.84
CA ILE A 68 -4.15 -2.44 -18.39
C ILE A 68 -4.39 -3.84 -18.97
N GLU A 69 -5.09 -4.71 -18.25
CA GLU A 69 -5.39 -6.07 -18.73
C GLU A 69 -6.27 -6.04 -20.00
N LYS A 70 -7.32 -5.22 -20.03
CA LYS A 70 -8.14 -5.06 -21.25
C LYS A 70 -7.33 -4.57 -22.45
N LEU A 71 -6.39 -3.65 -22.24
CA LEU A 71 -5.52 -3.16 -23.32
C LEU A 71 -4.56 -4.26 -23.83
N LYS A 72 -4.08 -5.13 -22.94
CA LYS A 72 -3.26 -6.29 -23.34
C LYS A 72 -4.08 -7.30 -24.14
N GLU A 73 -5.29 -7.62 -23.71
CA GLU A 73 -6.21 -8.49 -24.43
C GLU A 73 -6.52 -7.92 -25.82
N TYR A 74 -6.92 -6.64 -25.89
CA TYR A 74 -7.18 -5.96 -27.15
C TYR A 74 -5.99 -5.99 -28.11
N LYS A 75 -4.78 -5.71 -27.59
CA LYS A 75 -3.55 -5.79 -28.40
C LYS A 75 -3.33 -7.21 -28.95
N SER A 76 -3.57 -8.25 -28.14
CA SER A 76 -3.42 -9.64 -28.57
C SER A 76 -4.43 -10.01 -29.67
N VAL A 77 -5.70 -9.62 -29.50
CA VAL A 77 -6.75 -9.82 -30.52
C VAL A 77 -6.40 -9.09 -31.81
N LEU A 78 -6.00 -7.82 -31.73
CA LEU A 78 -5.64 -7.02 -32.90
C LEU A 78 -4.48 -7.65 -33.68
N ILE A 79 -3.43 -8.11 -33.00
CA ILE A 79 -2.31 -8.82 -33.67
C ILE A 79 -2.83 -10.08 -34.37
N ASN A 80 -3.66 -10.88 -33.69
CA ASN A 80 -4.23 -12.09 -34.28
C ASN A 80 -5.09 -11.77 -35.51
N ASP A 81 -5.93 -10.75 -35.44
CA ASP A 81 -6.82 -10.36 -36.55
C ASP A 81 -6.05 -9.80 -37.75
N VAL A 82 -4.95 -9.07 -37.51
CA VAL A 82 -4.06 -8.58 -38.57
C VAL A 82 -3.31 -9.74 -39.23
N VAL A 83 -2.74 -10.66 -38.45
CA VAL A 83 -1.96 -11.80 -38.99
C VAL A 83 -2.86 -12.84 -39.66
N THR A 84 -4.12 -12.99 -39.21
CA THR A 84 -5.11 -13.87 -39.86
C THR A 84 -5.86 -13.19 -41.01
N GLY A 85 -5.53 -11.93 -41.33
CA GLY A 85 -6.09 -11.19 -42.47
C GLY A 85 -7.54 -10.74 -42.31
N LYS A 86 -8.11 -10.82 -41.09
CA LYS A 86 -9.46 -10.34 -40.76
C LYS A 86 -9.53 -8.82 -40.73
N VAL A 87 -8.43 -8.17 -40.35
CA VAL A 87 -8.28 -6.71 -40.32
C VAL A 87 -7.08 -6.34 -41.19
N ARG A 88 -7.27 -5.37 -42.10
CA ARG A 88 -6.19 -4.80 -42.93
C ARG A 88 -5.81 -3.43 -42.39
N VAL A 89 -4.53 -3.25 -42.10
CA VAL A 89 -3.90 -1.96 -41.70
C VAL A 89 -3.43 -1.24 -42.94
#